data_AF-A0A942Y6B9-F1
#
_entry.id   AF-A0A942Y6B9-F1
#
_cell.length_a   1.000
_cell.length_b   1.000
_cell.length_c   1.000
_cell.angle_alpha   90.00
_cell.angle_beta   90.00
_cell.angle_gamma   90.00
#
_symmetry.space_group_name_H-M   'P 1'
#
loop_
_entity.id
_entity.type
_entity.pdbx_description
1 polymer ?
#
loop_
_entity_poly.entity_id
_entity_poly.type
_entity_poly.pdbx_seq_one_letter_code
_entity_poly.pdbx_strand_id
1 'polypeptide(L)'
;MKLNRLVFFFRYYPTRNYKSYLGVLLGIAGAIIGFCIWQALYFPYSEEYKNNIKLEITIFLFIPASIAFIAAICQRSYIMWIAFLISLPVFHYLFLNVQKDLSISNFVYVPSICFFLSALFIHQTSLSRKEKVELEKLILEEVKFIEKEVNKRWKDITLGEEPILNKDKKELNTFLIARTYQLNIRFAKELKRNYEKYVESKGHAFANTYRLGVFYYITRSYGIWDLKRIIGDNTVYIFQGREKNGEYIGNHHFGYMGAAAGFSCKVLRISAGMYQVYSGTSNWKYLFSYFDNPDDSNAIADGWTDYHNGYRF
;
A
#
# COMPACT_ATOMS: atom_id res chain seq x y z
N MET A 1 0.66 -19.71 -2.80
CA MET A 1 -0.30 -18.59 -2.99
C MET A 1 -0.15 -18.07 -4.42
N LYS A 2 -1.24 -17.94 -5.20
CA LYS A 2 -1.18 -17.35 -6.55
C LYS A 2 -0.91 -15.85 -6.44
N LEU A 3 0.02 -15.30 -7.22
CA LEU A 3 0.41 -13.88 -7.17
C LEU A 3 -0.80 -12.93 -7.33
N ASN A 4 -1.86 -13.36 -8.01
CA ASN A 4 -3.10 -12.61 -8.16
C ASN A 4 -3.75 -12.16 -6.83
N ARG A 5 -3.63 -12.94 -5.74
CA ARG A 5 -4.13 -12.50 -4.41
C ARG A 5 -3.22 -11.45 -3.77
N LEU A 6 -1.92 -11.53 -4.04
CA LEU A 6 -0.90 -10.61 -3.55
C LEU A 6 -0.99 -9.24 -4.26
N VAL A 7 -1.18 -9.25 -5.58
CA VAL A 7 -1.48 -8.06 -6.41
C VAL A 7 -2.78 -7.39 -5.95
N PHE A 8 -3.78 -8.16 -5.49
CA PHE A 8 -5.04 -7.61 -4.98
C PHE A 8 -4.83 -6.84 -3.68
N PHE A 9 -4.03 -7.36 -2.73
CA PHE A 9 -3.69 -6.65 -1.50
C PHE A 9 -2.90 -5.36 -1.77
N PHE A 10 -2.07 -5.34 -2.82
CA PHE A 10 -1.15 -4.23 -3.07
C PHE A 10 -1.64 -3.19 -4.09
N ARG A 11 -2.76 -3.46 -4.77
CA ARG A 11 -3.53 -2.44 -5.51
C ARG A 11 -4.03 -1.32 -4.60
N TYR A 12 -4.09 -1.57 -3.28
CA TYR A 12 -4.56 -0.63 -2.27
C TYR A 12 -3.47 0.20 -1.61
N TYR A 13 -2.18 0.02 -1.94
CA TYR A 13 -1.17 0.93 -1.44
C TYR A 13 -1.23 2.23 -2.25
N PRO A 14 -1.72 3.34 -1.66
CA PRO A 14 -1.91 4.57 -2.41
C PRO A 14 -0.53 5.15 -2.69
N THR A 15 -0.07 5.02 -3.92
CA THR A 15 0.95 5.94 -4.42
C THR A 15 0.23 7.26 -4.57
N ARG A 16 0.49 8.17 -3.63
CA ARG A 16 -0.09 9.52 -3.58
C ARG A 16 0.33 10.29 -4.83
N ASN A 17 -0.35 10.05 -5.95
CA ASN A 17 -0.18 10.84 -7.15
C ASN A 17 -0.89 12.18 -6.92
N TYR A 18 -0.19 13.30 -7.12
CA TYR A 18 -0.76 14.65 -6.96
C TYR A 18 -2.04 14.83 -7.81
N LYS A 19 -2.11 14.16 -8.97
CA LYS A 19 -3.31 14.14 -9.82
C LYS A 19 -4.52 13.57 -9.10
N SER A 20 -4.33 12.56 -8.24
CA SER A 20 -5.42 12.01 -7.41
C SER A 20 -5.95 13.06 -6.44
N TYR A 21 -5.08 13.88 -5.84
CA TYR A 21 -5.51 14.95 -4.93
C TYR A 21 -6.33 16.03 -5.62
N LEU A 22 -5.90 16.47 -6.81
CA LEU A 22 -6.68 17.41 -7.60
C LEU A 22 -8.05 16.81 -7.95
N GLY A 23 -8.09 15.54 -8.34
CA GLY A 23 -9.34 14.81 -8.57
C GLY A 23 -10.24 14.77 -7.34
N VAL A 24 -9.71 14.42 -6.16
CA VAL A 24 -10.46 14.42 -4.90
C VAL A 24 -10.99 15.82 -4.57
N LEU A 25 -10.16 16.86 -4.65
CA LEU A 25 -10.56 18.23 -4.37
C LEU A 25 -11.66 18.71 -5.31
N LEU A 26 -11.53 18.43 -6.61
CA LEU A 26 -12.58 18.74 -7.60
C LEU A 26 -13.88 17.98 -7.31
N GLY A 27 -13.79 16.71 -6.90
CA GLY A 27 -14.96 15.91 -6.54
C GLY A 27 -15.69 16.46 -5.31
N ILE A 28 -14.95 16.82 -4.26
CA ILE A 28 -15.50 17.42 -3.04
C ILE A 28 -16.10 18.81 -3.35
N ALA A 29 -15.37 19.66 -4.08
CA ALA A 29 -15.85 20.99 -4.46
C ALA A 29 -17.12 20.91 -5.29
N GLY A 30 -17.15 20.02 -6.31
CA GLY A 30 -18.33 19.77 -7.12
C GLY A 30 -19.53 19.30 -6.29
N ALA A 31 -19.30 18.44 -5.30
CA ALA A 31 -20.37 17.96 -4.41
C ALA A 31 -20.93 19.08 -3.54
N ILE A 32 -20.06 19.91 -2.94
CA ILE A 32 -20.47 21.07 -2.13
C ILE A 32 -21.30 22.05 -2.98
N ILE A 33 -20.82 22.40 -4.17
CA ILE A 33 -21.55 23.29 -5.09
C ILE A 33 -22.91 22.66 -5.47
N GLY A 34 -22.94 21.36 -5.75
CA GLY A 34 -24.16 20.62 -6.04
C GLY A 34 -25.18 20.68 -4.90
N PHE A 35 -24.73 20.52 -3.66
CA PHE A 35 -25.59 20.67 -2.48
C PHE A 35 -26.11 22.10 -2.31
N CYS A 36 -25.27 23.12 -2.51
CA CYS A 36 -25.69 24.51 -2.44
C CYS A 36 -26.76 24.85 -3.50
N ILE A 37 -26.57 24.40 -4.74
CA ILE A 37 -27.55 24.61 -5.83
C ILE A 37 -28.83 23.84 -5.54
N TRP A 38 -28.74 22.58 -5.11
CA TRP A 38 -29.91 21.80 -4.70
C TRP A 38 -30.70 22.54 -3.61
N GLN A 39 -30.02 23.01 -2.56
CA GLN A 39 -30.65 23.76 -1.48
C GLN A 39 -31.35 25.04 -1.98
N ALA A 40 -30.66 25.82 -2.80
CA ALA A 40 -31.18 27.07 -3.37
C ALA A 40 -32.42 26.84 -4.25
N LEU A 41 -32.48 25.72 -4.99
CA LEU A 41 -33.62 25.40 -5.86
C LEU A 41 -34.75 24.65 -5.13
N TYR A 42 -34.45 23.93 -4.05
CA TYR A 42 -35.43 23.07 -3.36
C TYR A 42 -36.42 23.85 -2.49
N PHE A 43 -35.98 24.92 -1.83
CA PHE A 43 -36.78 25.67 -0.86
C PHE A 43 -37.77 26.72 -1.43
N PRO A 44 -37.48 27.47 -2.52
CA PRO A 44 -38.31 28.61 -2.93
C PRO A 44 -39.68 28.30 -3.54
N TYR A 45 -39.93 27.10 -4.06
CA TYR A 45 -41.20 26.80 -4.74
C TYR A 45 -42.38 26.71 -3.74
N SER A 46 -43.64 26.92 -4.18
CA SER A 46 -44.91 26.77 -3.41
C SER A 46 -45.65 25.44 -3.69
N GLU A 47 -46.61 25.04 -2.83
CA GLU A 47 -47.20 23.67 -2.67
C GLU A 47 -47.67 22.92 -3.95
N GLU A 48 -48.12 23.60 -4.99
CA GLU A 48 -49.06 22.97 -5.95
C GLU A 48 -48.41 22.34 -7.21
N TYR A 49 -47.20 22.77 -7.60
CA TYR A 49 -46.42 22.19 -8.73
C TYR A 49 -45.14 21.47 -8.27
N LYS A 50 -45.07 21.15 -6.97
CA LYS A 50 -43.82 21.04 -6.21
C LYS A 50 -43.15 19.68 -6.23
N ASN A 51 -43.93 18.60 -6.25
CA ASN A 51 -43.39 17.28 -5.91
C ASN A 51 -42.50 16.72 -7.02
N ASN A 52 -42.90 16.87 -8.29
CA ASN A 52 -42.13 16.36 -9.42
C ASN A 52 -40.81 17.15 -9.58
N ILE A 53 -40.87 18.49 -9.51
CA ILE A 53 -39.68 19.35 -9.62
C ILE A 53 -38.71 19.09 -8.45
N LYS A 54 -39.22 18.99 -7.22
CA LYS A 54 -38.39 18.65 -6.05
C LYS A 54 -37.76 17.27 -6.17
N LEU A 55 -38.51 16.29 -6.67
CA LEU A 55 -38.02 14.94 -6.89
C LEU A 55 -36.89 14.95 -7.94
N GLU A 56 -37.08 15.62 -9.06
CA GLU A 56 -36.08 15.73 -10.12
C GLU A 56 -34.80 16.44 -9.66
N ILE A 57 -34.94 17.60 -8.99
CA ILE A 57 -33.79 18.32 -8.39
C ILE A 57 -33.06 17.42 -7.38
N THR A 58 -33.79 16.61 -6.61
CA THR A 58 -33.17 15.67 -5.68
C THR A 58 -32.43 14.55 -6.42
N ILE A 59 -33.06 13.94 -7.43
CA ILE A 59 -32.48 12.86 -8.23
C ILE A 59 -31.23 13.31 -8.96
N PHE A 60 -31.23 14.53 -9.48
CA PHE A 60 -30.19 14.94 -10.42
C PHE A 60 -29.14 15.90 -9.85
N LEU A 61 -29.36 16.51 -8.68
CA LEU A 61 -28.36 17.32 -7.98
C LEU A 61 -27.93 16.70 -6.65
N PHE A 62 -28.87 16.37 -5.75
CA PHE A 62 -28.54 15.87 -4.42
C PHE A 62 -27.93 14.46 -4.45
N ILE A 63 -28.54 13.53 -5.19
CA ILE A 63 -28.04 12.15 -5.28
C ILE A 63 -26.64 12.13 -5.93
N PRO A 64 -26.39 12.75 -7.10
CA PRO A 64 -25.06 12.85 -7.69
C PRO A 64 -24.03 13.50 -6.79
N ALA A 65 -24.37 14.60 -6.11
CA ALA A 65 -23.46 15.24 -5.15
C ALA A 65 -23.06 14.31 -4.00
N SER A 66 -24.01 13.55 -3.46
CA SER A 66 -23.75 12.55 -2.42
C SER A 66 -22.84 11.41 -2.93
N ILE A 67 -23.15 10.88 -4.12
CA ILE A 67 -22.36 9.82 -4.76
C ILE A 67 -20.94 10.33 -5.05
N ALA A 68 -20.80 11.56 -5.58
CA ALA A 68 -19.51 12.17 -5.87
C ALA A 68 -18.69 12.42 -4.60
N PHE A 69 -19.31 12.87 -3.51
CA PHE A 69 -18.62 13.05 -2.23
C PHE A 69 -18.03 11.73 -1.72
N ILE A 70 -18.84 10.66 -1.72
CA ILE A 70 -18.39 9.31 -1.35
C ILE A 70 -17.31 8.83 -2.32
N ALA A 71 -17.48 9.03 -3.62
CA ALA A 71 -16.51 8.64 -4.65
C ALA A 71 -15.16 9.34 -4.48
N ALA A 72 -15.17 10.63 -4.11
CA ALA A 72 -13.96 11.42 -3.87
C ALA A 72 -13.21 10.93 -2.62
N ILE A 73 -13.93 10.69 -1.51
CA ILE A 73 -13.34 10.14 -0.28
C ILE A 73 -12.75 8.75 -0.52
N CYS A 74 -13.50 7.88 -1.21
CA CYS A 74 -13.11 6.51 -1.50
C CYS A 74 -12.15 6.39 -2.70
N GLN A 75 -11.85 7.49 -3.41
CA GLN A 75 -11.03 7.54 -4.62
C GLN A 75 -11.44 6.50 -5.68
N ARG A 76 -12.75 6.39 -5.96
CA ARG A 76 -13.29 5.45 -6.93
C ARG A 76 -13.79 6.18 -8.18
N SER A 77 -12.99 6.15 -9.25
CA SER A 77 -13.31 6.83 -10.51
C SER A 77 -14.63 6.36 -11.15
N TYR A 78 -14.96 5.07 -11.06
CA TYR A 78 -16.22 4.55 -11.62
C TYR A 78 -17.46 5.06 -10.87
N ILE A 79 -17.38 5.27 -9.55
CA ILE A 79 -18.48 5.87 -8.76
C ILE A 79 -18.62 7.34 -9.14
N MET A 80 -17.51 8.03 -9.39
CA MET A 80 -17.53 9.41 -9.89
C MET A 80 -18.17 9.52 -11.28
N TRP A 81 -17.90 8.55 -12.18
CA TRP A 81 -18.58 8.47 -13.48
C TRP A 81 -20.09 8.27 -13.34
N ILE A 82 -20.55 7.47 -12.37
CA ILE A 82 -21.98 7.30 -12.09
C ILE A 82 -22.60 8.63 -11.64
N ALA A 83 -21.95 9.37 -10.73
CA ALA A 83 -22.41 10.69 -10.32
C ALA A 83 -22.52 11.65 -11.52
N PHE A 84 -21.48 11.69 -12.36
CA PHE A 84 -21.50 12.49 -13.58
C PHE A 84 -22.67 12.12 -14.50
N LEU A 85 -22.86 10.83 -14.81
CA LEU A 85 -23.92 10.38 -15.72
C LEU A 85 -25.32 10.70 -15.20
N ILE A 86 -25.57 10.51 -13.90
CA ILE A 86 -26.86 10.85 -13.28
C ILE A 86 -27.09 12.37 -13.28
N SER A 87 -26.03 13.18 -13.23
CA SER A 87 -26.16 14.65 -13.29
C SER A 87 -26.40 15.21 -14.70
N LEU A 88 -26.32 14.39 -15.77
CA LEU A 88 -26.49 14.86 -17.15
C LEU A 88 -27.94 15.32 -17.50
N PRO A 89 -29.02 14.62 -17.10
CA PRO A 89 -30.37 15.03 -17.45
C PRO A 89 -30.77 16.41 -16.92
N VAL A 90 -30.12 16.88 -15.84
CA VAL A 90 -30.25 18.26 -15.31
C VAL A 90 -30.10 19.29 -16.42
N PHE A 91 -29.12 19.09 -17.31
CA PHE A 91 -28.74 20.04 -18.34
C PHE A 91 -29.89 20.34 -19.30
N HIS A 92 -30.63 19.29 -19.68
CA HIS A 92 -31.71 19.45 -20.62
C HIS A 92 -32.93 20.09 -19.94
N TYR A 93 -33.23 19.66 -18.72
CA TYR A 93 -34.43 20.09 -18.01
C TYR A 93 -34.35 21.53 -17.48
N LEU A 94 -33.27 21.89 -16.77
CA LEU A 94 -33.14 23.23 -16.19
C LEU A 94 -32.89 24.30 -17.27
N PHE A 95 -32.27 23.93 -18.40
CA PHE A 95 -32.11 24.82 -19.54
C PHE A 95 -33.46 25.21 -20.17
N LEU A 96 -34.40 24.25 -20.27
CA LEU A 96 -35.71 24.49 -20.87
C LEU A 96 -36.69 25.18 -19.91
N ASN A 97 -36.63 24.86 -18.62
CA ASN A 97 -37.68 25.26 -17.66
C ASN A 97 -37.30 26.43 -16.75
N VAL A 98 -36.02 26.74 -16.55
CA VAL A 98 -35.52 27.74 -15.58
C VAL A 98 -34.96 29.00 -16.26
N GLN A 99 -35.41 29.30 -17.48
CA GLN A 99 -34.97 30.48 -18.24
C GLN A 99 -35.40 31.83 -17.62
N LYS A 100 -36.24 31.84 -16.57
CA LYS A 100 -36.77 33.08 -15.98
C LYS A 100 -35.86 33.74 -14.93
N ASP A 101 -34.91 33.00 -14.33
CA ASP A 101 -33.92 33.55 -13.39
C ASP A 101 -32.50 33.26 -13.87
N LEU A 102 -31.93 34.21 -14.61
CA LEU A 102 -30.63 34.12 -15.30
C LEU A 102 -29.41 33.94 -14.39
N SER A 103 -29.53 34.16 -13.07
CA SER A 103 -28.37 34.18 -12.17
C SER A 103 -27.93 32.78 -11.72
N ILE A 104 -28.87 31.85 -11.48
CA ILE A 104 -28.57 30.50 -10.95
C ILE A 104 -28.36 29.49 -12.08
N SER A 105 -29.04 29.66 -13.22
CA SER A 105 -28.99 28.73 -14.35
C SER A 105 -27.57 28.52 -14.91
N ASN A 106 -26.72 29.56 -14.86
CA ASN A 106 -25.34 29.52 -15.32
C ASN A 106 -24.39 28.71 -14.42
N PHE A 107 -24.80 28.29 -13.22
CA PHE A 107 -23.94 27.53 -12.31
C PHE A 107 -24.34 26.06 -12.16
N VAL A 108 -25.53 25.69 -12.66
CA VAL A 108 -26.08 24.34 -12.59
C VAL A 108 -25.15 23.27 -13.18
N TYR A 109 -24.34 23.64 -14.17
CA TYR A 109 -23.43 22.72 -14.83
C TYR A 109 -22.11 22.47 -14.10
N VAL A 110 -21.75 23.34 -13.16
CA VAL A 110 -20.44 23.31 -12.49
C VAL A 110 -20.22 21.98 -11.74
N PRO A 111 -21.17 21.45 -10.95
CA PRO A 111 -21.00 20.15 -10.28
C PRO A 111 -20.65 19.02 -11.25
N SER A 112 -21.39 18.91 -12.35
CA SER A 112 -21.20 17.86 -13.35
C SER A 112 -19.84 17.95 -14.04
N ILE A 113 -19.37 19.16 -14.39
CA ILE A 113 -18.01 19.37 -14.93
C ILE A 113 -16.97 18.95 -13.90
N CYS A 114 -17.15 19.33 -12.63
CA CYS A 114 -16.27 18.91 -11.54
C CYS A 114 -16.24 17.38 -11.40
N PHE A 115 -17.38 16.69 -11.48
CA PHE A 115 -17.44 15.23 -11.41
C PHE A 115 -16.71 14.57 -12.59
N PHE A 116 -16.89 15.08 -13.80
CA PHE A 116 -16.19 14.61 -15.00
C PHE A 116 -14.66 14.75 -14.85
N LEU A 117 -14.19 15.95 -14.52
CA LEU A 117 -12.76 16.21 -14.34
C LEU A 117 -12.20 15.39 -13.17
N SER A 118 -12.95 15.28 -12.07
CA SER A 118 -12.60 14.43 -10.94
C SER A 118 -12.46 12.96 -11.36
N ALA A 119 -13.38 12.43 -12.17
CA ALA A 119 -13.35 11.05 -12.64
C ALA A 119 -12.12 10.76 -13.51
N LEU A 120 -11.71 11.72 -14.35
CA LEU A 120 -10.48 11.64 -15.14
C LEU A 120 -9.22 11.63 -14.26
N PHE A 121 -9.17 12.50 -13.25
CA PHE A 121 -8.01 12.64 -12.37
C PHE A 121 -7.88 11.54 -11.30
N ILE A 122 -9.00 10.96 -10.85
CA ILE A 122 -9.05 9.82 -9.91
C ILE A 122 -8.70 8.49 -10.63
N HIS A 123 -8.60 8.47 -11.97
CA HIS A 123 -8.34 7.25 -12.71
C HIS A 123 -6.97 6.64 -12.35
N GLN A 124 -7.00 5.63 -11.48
CA GLN A 124 -5.83 4.80 -11.19
C GLN A 124 -5.66 3.78 -12.31
N THR A 125 -4.60 3.94 -13.12
CA THR A 125 -4.18 2.92 -14.07
C THR A 125 -3.72 1.68 -13.30
N SER A 126 -4.61 0.69 -13.20
CA SER A 126 -4.19 -0.62 -12.72
C SER A 126 -3.29 -1.29 -13.73
N LEU A 127 -2.35 -2.11 -13.26
CA LEU A 127 -1.52 -2.93 -14.13
C LEU A 127 -2.37 -3.71 -15.13
N SER A 128 -1.99 -3.64 -16.40
CA SER A 128 -2.55 -4.45 -17.48
C SER A 128 -2.30 -5.94 -17.23
N ARG A 129 -3.06 -6.81 -17.90
CA ARG A 129 -2.85 -8.27 -17.79
C ARG A 129 -1.43 -8.67 -18.19
N LYS A 130 -0.87 -8.04 -19.23
CA LYS A 130 0.50 -8.29 -19.70
C LYS A 130 1.53 -7.91 -18.65
N GLU A 131 1.40 -6.73 -18.05
CA GLU A 131 2.31 -6.27 -16.99
C GLU A 131 2.25 -7.17 -15.76
N LYS A 132 1.06 -7.69 -15.39
CA LYS A 132 0.94 -8.63 -14.26
C LYS A 132 1.72 -9.92 -14.50
N VAL A 133 1.66 -10.47 -15.71
CA VAL A 133 2.39 -11.69 -16.09
C VAL A 133 3.90 -11.44 -16.15
N GLU A 134 4.31 -10.31 -16.75
CA GLU A 134 5.72 -9.88 -16.77
C GLU A 134 6.27 -9.73 -15.35
N LEU A 135 5.52 -9.08 -14.47
CA LEU A 135 5.90 -8.86 -13.09
C LEU A 135 6.01 -10.17 -12.30
N GLU A 136 5.08 -11.11 -12.49
CA GLU A 136 5.15 -12.42 -11.86
C GLU A 136 6.43 -13.16 -12.22
N LYS A 137 6.79 -13.14 -13.51
CA LYS A 137 8.04 -13.71 -13.99
C LYS A 137 9.26 -13.05 -13.35
N LEU A 138 9.33 -11.71 -13.36
CA LEU A 138 10.44 -10.95 -12.78
C LEU A 138 10.61 -11.22 -11.28
N ILE A 139 9.51 -11.24 -10.52
CA ILE A 139 9.55 -11.53 -9.08
C ILE A 139 10.12 -12.93 -8.84
N LEU A 140 9.62 -13.94 -9.57
CA LEU A 140 10.07 -15.32 -9.37
C LEU A 140 11.53 -15.54 -9.80
N GLU A 141 11.98 -14.87 -10.86
CA GLU A 141 13.38 -14.90 -11.30
C GLU A 141 14.31 -14.27 -10.26
N GLU A 142 13.95 -13.10 -9.73
CA GLU A 142 14.71 -12.40 -8.69
C GLU A 142 14.80 -13.24 -7.41
N VAL A 143 13.68 -13.81 -6.95
CA VAL A 143 13.63 -14.67 -5.76
C VAL A 143 14.55 -15.88 -5.94
N LYS A 144 14.47 -16.57 -7.08
CA LYS A 144 15.34 -17.72 -7.37
C LYS A 144 16.81 -17.33 -7.41
N PHE A 145 17.13 -16.17 -7.97
CA PHE A 145 18.49 -15.65 -8.00
C PHE A 145 19.03 -15.40 -6.58
N ILE A 146 18.27 -14.68 -5.74
CA ILE A 146 18.65 -14.42 -4.35
C ILE A 146 18.81 -15.73 -3.58
N GLU A 147 17.85 -16.65 -3.69
CA GLU A 147 17.92 -17.97 -3.04
C GLU A 147 19.18 -18.73 -3.43
N LYS A 148 19.51 -18.76 -4.73
CA LYS A 148 20.71 -19.44 -5.24
C LYS A 148 21.99 -18.81 -4.67
N GLU A 149 22.11 -17.49 -4.72
CA GLU A 149 23.31 -16.78 -4.28
C GLU A 149 23.50 -16.83 -2.77
N VAL A 150 22.41 -16.72 -1.99
CA VAL A 150 22.46 -16.86 -0.54
C VAL A 150 22.88 -18.28 -0.17
N ASN A 151 22.24 -19.30 -0.74
CA ASN A 151 22.61 -20.70 -0.48
C ASN A 151 24.06 -21.02 -0.86
N LYS A 152 24.55 -20.48 -1.99
CA LYS A 152 25.94 -20.65 -2.41
C LYS A 152 26.90 -20.12 -1.35
N ARG A 153 26.70 -18.87 -0.91
CA ARG A 153 27.57 -18.24 0.08
C ARG A 153 27.44 -18.86 1.46
N TRP A 154 26.26 -19.36 1.81
CA TRP A 154 26.05 -20.13 3.02
C TRP A 154 26.88 -21.40 3.04
N LYS A 155 26.94 -22.15 1.93
CA LYS A 155 27.81 -23.33 1.82
C LYS A 155 29.28 -22.95 1.99
N ASP A 156 29.72 -21.85 1.40
CA ASP A 156 31.09 -21.37 1.53
C ASP A 156 31.44 -21.02 2.99
N ILE A 157 30.50 -20.42 3.73
CA ILE A 157 30.64 -20.13 5.17
C ILE A 157 30.74 -21.43 5.97
N THR A 158 29.81 -22.37 5.76
CA THR A 158 29.80 -23.63 6.52
C THR A 158 31.04 -24.48 6.27
N LEU A 159 31.53 -24.55 5.03
CA LEU A 159 32.71 -25.35 4.67
C LEU A 159 34.02 -24.73 5.15
N GLY A 160 34.11 -23.40 5.20
CA GLY A 160 35.30 -22.69 5.68
C GLY A 160 35.46 -22.71 7.21
N GLU A 161 34.38 -22.93 7.95
CA GLU A 161 34.33 -22.75 9.41
C GLU A 161 34.28 -24.06 10.20
N GLU A 162 34.18 -25.23 9.55
CA GLU A 162 34.34 -26.55 10.18
C GLU A 162 35.58 -26.68 11.10
N PRO A 163 36.75 -26.08 10.81
CA PRO A 163 37.90 -26.14 11.72
C PRO A 163 37.78 -25.26 12.98
N ILE A 164 36.89 -24.25 12.99
CA ILE A 164 36.72 -23.25 14.07
C ILE A 164 35.60 -23.65 15.05
N LEU A 165 34.76 -24.63 14.67
CA LEU A 165 33.59 -25.16 15.37
C LEU A 165 33.86 -25.82 16.74
N ASN A 166 35.08 -25.73 17.27
CA ASN A 166 35.47 -26.14 18.62
C ASN A 166 35.38 -25.01 19.67
N LYS A 167 34.90 -23.81 19.29
CA LYS A 167 34.63 -22.68 20.20
C LYS A 167 33.15 -22.59 20.61
N ASP A 168 32.91 -21.88 21.71
CA ASP A 168 31.60 -21.69 22.35
C ASP A 168 30.47 -21.42 21.35
N LYS A 169 29.44 -22.27 21.37
CA LYS A 169 28.32 -22.29 20.41
C LYS A 169 27.61 -20.94 20.29
N LYS A 170 27.65 -20.12 21.35
CA LYS A 170 27.01 -18.78 21.39
C LYS A 170 27.77 -17.73 20.55
N GLU A 171 29.10 -17.78 20.54
CA GLU A 171 29.93 -16.85 19.74
C GLU A 171 29.81 -17.15 18.24
N LEU A 172 29.87 -18.43 17.87
CA LEU A 172 29.74 -18.88 16.48
C LEU A 172 28.40 -18.43 15.86
N ASN A 173 27.31 -18.56 16.62
CA ASN A 173 25.99 -18.14 16.16
C ASN A 173 25.87 -16.61 16.03
N THR A 174 26.55 -15.84 16.89
CA THR A 174 26.57 -14.37 16.79
C THR A 174 27.27 -13.92 15.51
N PHE A 175 28.39 -14.56 15.18
CA PHE A 175 29.09 -14.34 13.91
C PHE A 175 28.23 -14.70 12.70
N LEU A 176 27.53 -15.85 12.74
CA LEU A 176 26.63 -16.28 11.67
C LEU A 176 25.48 -15.29 11.45
N ILE A 177 24.91 -14.74 12.53
CA ILE A 177 23.89 -13.69 12.47
C ILE A 177 24.45 -12.46 11.75
N ALA A 178 25.61 -11.95 12.17
CA ALA A 178 26.24 -10.78 11.56
C ALA A 178 26.52 -10.98 10.06
N ARG A 179 27.09 -12.15 9.68
CA ARG A 179 27.32 -12.52 8.27
C ARG A 179 26.04 -12.57 7.46
N THR A 180 24.95 -13.07 8.05
CA THR A 180 23.65 -13.10 7.39
C THR A 180 23.13 -11.69 7.10
N TYR A 181 23.30 -10.76 8.05
CA TYR A 181 22.96 -9.35 7.81
C TYR A 181 23.79 -8.74 6.68
N GLN A 182 25.12 -8.95 6.69
CA GLN A 182 26.03 -8.46 5.65
C GLN A 182 25.72 -9.01 4.26
N LEU A 183 25.27 -10.27 4.19
CA LEU A 183 24.88 -10.90 2.94
C LEU A 183 23.57 -10.31 2.40
N ASN A 184 22.53 -10.29 3.23
CA ASN A 184 21.18 -9.92 2.82
C ASN A 184 21.07 -8.43 2.50
N ILE A 185 21.84 -7.57 3.17
CA ILE A 185 21.79 -6.13 2.97
C ILE A 185 22.15 -5.71 1.53
N ARG A 186 23.01 -6.49 0.85
CA ARG A 186 23.37 -6.24 -0.54
C ARG A 186 22.15 -6.36 -1.45
N PHE A 187 21.44 -7.48 -1.35
CA PHE A 187 20.23 -7.74 -2.13
C PHE A 187 19.08 -6.80 -1.77
N ALA A 188 18.95 -6.41 -0.49
CA ALA A 188 17.97 -5.41 -0.08
C ALA A 188 18.21 -4.05 -0.77
N LYS A 189 19.48 -3.61 -0.84
CA LYS A 189 19.86 -2.39 -1.56
C LYS A 189 19.64 -2.52 -3.07
N GLU A 190 19.91 -3.67 -3.65
CA GLU A 190 19.66 -3.96 -5.06
C GLU A 190 18.16 -3.90 -5.39
N LEU A 191 17.33 -4.47 -4.51
CA LEU A 191 15.89 -4.40 -4.60
C LEU A 191 15.36 -2.95 -4.58
N LYS A 192 15.97 -2.07 -3.76
CA LYS A 192 15.68 -0.63 -3.76
C LYS A 192 16.08 0.05 -5.09
N ARG A 193 17.25 -0.28 -5.64
CA ARG A 193 17.70 0.28 -6.94
C ARG A 193 16.79 -0.16 -8.09
N ASN A 194 16.41 -1.44 -8.11
CA ASN A 194 15.48 -1.96 -9.12
C ASN A 194 14.10 -1.30 -8.99
N TYR A 195 13.64 -1.04 -7.76
CA TYR A 195 12.44 -0.25 -7.52
C TYR A 195 12.53 1.14 -8.14
N GLU A 196 13.61 1.89 -7.89
CA GLU A 196 13.82 3.25 -8.45
C GLU A 196 13.80 3.21 -9.98
N LYS A 197 14.52 2.25 -10.59
CA LYS A 197 14.51 2.02 -12.05
C LYS A 197 13.11 1.71 -12.60
N TYR A 198 12.32 0.91 -11.90
CA TYR A 198 10.95 0.60 -12.32
C TYR A 198 9.97 1.75 -12.10
N VAL A 199 10.19 2.61 -11.11
CA VAL A 199 9.40 3.84 -10.96
C VAL A 199 9.55 4.71 -12.20
N GLU A 200 10.78 4.90 -12.67
CA GLU A 200 11.09 5.70 -13.85
C GLU A 200 10.55 5.09 -15.15
N SER A 201 10.68 3.76 -15.32
CA SER A 201 10.38 3.10 -16.60
C SER A 201 8.95 2.55 -16.73
N LYS A 202 8.31 2.15 -15.62
CA LYS A 202 7.03 1.43 -15.59
C LYS A 202 6.01 2.04 -14.63
N GLY A 203 6.40 3.07 -13.88
CA GLY A 203 5.55 3.75 -12.90
C GLY A 203 5.46 3.03 -11.54
N HIS A 204 4.91 3.74 -10.56
CA HIS A 204 4.93 3.31 -9.16
C HIS A 204 4.16 2.01 -8.89
N ALA A 205 3.06 1.74 -9.60
CA ALA A 205 2.27 0.52 -9.38
C ALA A 205 3.10 -0.74 -9.69
N PHE A 206 3.82 -0.72 -10.81
CA PHE A 206 4.70 -1.81 -11.21
C PHE A 206 5.85 -1.96 -10.22
N ALA A 207 6.56 -0.86 -9.95
CA ALA A 207 7.73 -0.84 -9.08
C ALA A 207 7.41 -1.33 -7.66
N ASN A 208 6.32 -0.84 -7.05
CA ASN A 208 5.92 -1.27 -5.70
C ASN A 208 5.53 -2.75 -5.68
N THR A 209 4.81 -3.23 -6.70
CA THR A 209 4.38 -4.63 -6.74
C THR A 209 5.59 -5.56 -6.94
N TYR A 210 6.58 -5.18 -7.76
CA TYR A 210 7.85 -5.90 -7.88
C TYR A 210 8.56 -5.98 -6.53
N ARG A 211 8.85 -4.81 -5.94
CA ARG A 211 9.65 -4.71 -4.72
C ARG A 211 9.03 -5.50 -3.57
N LEU A 212 7.73 -5.34 -3.38
CA LEU A 212 6.98 -5.98 -2.31
C LEU A 212 6.78 -7.48 -2.56
N GLY A 213 6.58 -7.88 -3.81
CA GLY A 213 6.50 -9.29 -4.19
C GLY A 213 7.79 -10.04 -3.87
N VAL A 214 8.94 -9.51 -4.31
CA VAL A 214 10.25 -10.10 -4.02
C VAL A 214 10.48 -10.17 -2.52
N PHE A 215 10.31 -9.04 -1.81
CA PHE A 215 10.53 -8.98 -0.37
C PHE A 215 9.66 -9.98 0.40
N TYR A 216 8.36 -10.07 0.06
CA TYR A 216 7.46 -11.05 0.68
C TYR A 216 7.94 -12.50 0.51
N TYR A 217 8.35 -12.89 -0.71
CA TYR A 217 8.73 -14.28 -0.97
C TYR A 217 10.01 -14.69 -0.23
N ILE A 218 10.96 -13.78 -0.08
CA ILE A 218 12.22 -14.05 0.62
C ILE A 218 12.05 -13.99 2.15
N THR A 219 11.12 -13.21 2.69
CA THR A 219 10.96 -13.02 4.15
C THR A 219 9.83 -13.80 4.82
N ARG A 220 8.86 -14.32 4.06
CA ARG A 220 7.78 -15.17 4.63
C ARG A 220 8.36 -16.40 5.35
N SER A 221 7.56 -17.08 6.16
CA SER A 221 7.98 -18.35 6.77
C SER A 221 8.51 -19.31 5.71
N TYR A 222 9.66 -19.93 6.00
CA TYR A 222 10.41 -20.78 5.07
C TYR A 222 11.07 -20.05 3.89
N GLY A 223 11.02 -18.72 3.84
CA GLY A 223 11.82 -17.91 2.95
C GLY A 223 13.31 -17.97 3.31
N ILE A 224 14.16 -17.54 2.38
CA ILE A 224 15.61 -17.58 2.57
C ILE A 224 16.12 -16.53 3.58
N TRP A 225 15.32 -15.50 3.87
CA TRP A 225 15.60 -14.48 4.90
C TRP A 225 14.86 -14.70 6.21
N ASP A 226 14.14 -15.82 6.34
CA ASP A 226 13.52 -16.25 7.58
C ASP A 226 14.60 -16.78 8.53
N LEU A 227 15.28 -15.84 9.19
CA LEU A 227 16.44 -16.12 10.05
C LEU A 227 16.09 -17.03 11.22
N LYS A 228 14.84 -16.99 11.68
CA LYS A 228 14.31 -17.81 12.78
C LYS A 228 14.50 -19.31 12.54
N ARG A 229 14.54 -19.76 11.28
CA ARG A 229 14.81 -21.16 10.92
C ARG A 229 16.21 -21.63 11.24
N ILE A 230 17.15 -20.71 11.24
CA ILE A 230 18.56 -20.99 11.49
C ILE A 230 18.82 -20.91 13.00
N ILE A 231 18.33 -19.85 13.62
CA ILE A 231 18.70 -19.50 14.99
C ILE A 231 17.69 -19.97 16.04
N GLY A 232 16.49 -20.39 15.65
CA GLY A 232 15.42 -20.81 16.55
C GLY A 232 14.81 -19.67 17.35
N ASP A 233 13.49 -19.70 17.54
CA ASP A 233 12.74 -18.57 18.14
C ASP A 233 13.16 -18.26 19.58
N ASN A 234 13.39 -19.31 20.38
CA ASN A 234 13.61 -19.20 21.83
C ASN A 234 15.08 -19.19 22.24
N THR A 235 16.01 -19.38 21.29
CA THR A 235 17.44 -19.43 21.63
C THR A 235 17.98 -18.03 21.90
N VAL A 236 18.75 -17.87 22.98
CA VAL A 236 19.29 -16.58 23.43
C VAL A 236 20.72 -16.37 22.91
N TYR A 237 20.95 -15.21 22.31
CA TYR A 237 22.22 -14.79 21.71
C TYR A 237 22.69 -13.47 22.30
N ILE A 238 23.99 -13.19 22.21
CA ILE A 238 24.53 -11.86 22.44
C ILE A 238 24.39 -11.06 21.14
N PHE A 239 23.33 -10.27 21.03
CA PHE A 239 23.07 -9.42 19.88
C PHE A 239 23.30 -7.96 20.28
N GLN A 240 24.24 -7.28 19.61
CA GLN A 240 24.61 -5.89 19.92
C GLN A 240 24.99 -5.69 21.40
N GLY A 241 25.70 -6.67 21.97
CA GLY A 241 26.15 -6.65 23.37
C GLY A 241 25.05 -6.91 24.40
N ARG A 242 23.83 -7.28 23.98
CA ARG A 242 22.70 -7.58 24.88
C ARG A 242 22.14 -8.97 24.59
N GLU A 243 21.56 -9.60 25.61
CA GLU A 243 20.87 -10.86 25.43
C GLU A 243 19.56 -10.65 24.69
N LYS A 244 19.40 -11.32 23.55
CA LYS A 244 18.20 -11.30 22.71
C LYS A 244 17.87 -12.71 22.22
N ASN A 245 16.60 -13.05 22.16
CA ASN A 245 16.17 -14.33 21.59
C ASN A 245 16.11 -14.27 20.05
N GLY A 246 16.03 -15.44 19.41
CA GLY A 246 15.95 -15.52 17.96
C GLY A 246 14.69 -14.88 17.36
N GLU A 247 13.58 -14.85 18.11
CA GLU A 247 12.35 -14.13 17.72
C GLU A 247 12.64 -12.64 17.49
N TYR A 248 13.24 -11.97 18.48
CA TYR A 248 13.65 -10.57 18.36
C TYR A 248 14.62 -10.37 17.19
N ILE A 249 15.65 -11.22 17.07
CA ILE A 249 16.69 -11.07 16.05
C ILE A 249 16.12 -11.26 14.64
N GLY A 250 15.16 -12.18 14.46
CA GLY A 250 14.47 -12.40 13.20
C GLY A 250 13.58 -11.21 12.81
N ASN A 251 12.81 -10.67 13.76
CA ASN A 251 11.95 -9.51 13.53
C ASN A 251 12.78 -8.22 13.29
N HIS A 252 13.88 -8.06 14.02
CA HIS A 252 14.87 -7.02 13.79
C HIS A 252 15.50 -7.15 12.38
N HIS A 253 15.86 -8.36 11.96
CA HIS A 253 16.42 -8.61 10.63
C HIS A 253 15.43 -8.21 9.52
N PHE A 254 14.15 -8.56 9.68
CA PHE A 254 13.08 -8.14 8.78
C PHE A 254 12.97 -6.61 8.68
N GLY A 255 12.98 -5.92 9.83
CA GLY A 255 12.97 -4.46 9.89
C GLY A 255 14.17 -3.81 9.19
N TYR A 256 15.37 -4.31 9.48
CA TYR A 256 16.63 -3.80 8.94
C TYR A 256 16.74 -4.00 7.42
N MET A 257 16.40 -5.19 6.92
CA MET A 257 16.40 -5.47 5.47
C MET A 257 15.29 -4.71 4.75
N GLY A 258 14.12 -4.56 5.38
CA GLY A 258 13.01 -3.78 4.85
C GLY A 258 13.35 -2.29 4.69
N ALA A 259 14.02 -1.71 5.69
CA ALA A 259 14.54 -0.34 5.63
C ALA A 259 15.51 -0.17 4.45
N ALA A 260 16.42 -1.13 4.27
CA ALA A 260 17.37 -1.11 3.16
C ALA A 260 16.76 -1.29 1.77
N ALA A 261 15.67 -2.06 1.68
CA ALA A 261 14.82 -2.14 0.49
C ALA A 261 14.00 -0.85 0.25
N GLY A 262 14.05 0.12 1.18
CA GLY A 262 13.40 1.42 1.06
C GLY A 262 11.94 1.42 1.52
N PHE A 263 11.54 0.50 2.39
CA PHE A 263 10.23 0.54 3.03
C PHE A 263 10.23 1.46 4.26
N SER A 264 9.10 2.10 4.52
CA SER A 264 8.89 2.82 5.77
C SER A 264 8.62 1.86 6.93
N CYS A 265 8.98 2.27 8.16
CA CYS A 265 8.69 1.50 9.37
C CYS A 265 7.21 1.10 9.48
N LYS A 266 6.29 2.04 9.17
CA LYS A 266 4.84 1.78 9.17
C LYS A 266 4.46 0.64 8.20
N VAL A 267 5.03 0.62 7.00
CA VAL A 267 4.74 -0.44 6.00
C VAL A 267 5.19 -1.80 6.52
N LEU A 268 6.40 -1.87 7.08
CA LEU A 268 6.97 -3.12 7.58
C LEU A 268 6.13 -3.70 8.73
N ARG A 269 5.75 -2.88 9.70
CA ARG A 269 4.93 -3.29 10.84
C ARG A 269 3.53 -3.74 10.42
N ILE A 270 2.88 -3.02 9.50
CA ILE A 270 1.59 -3.44 8.92
C ILE A 270 1.74 -4.77 8.18
N SER A 271 2.79 -4.94 7.38
CA SER A 271 2.98 -6.16 6.60
C SER A 271 3.23 -7.40 7.46
N ALA A 272 3.95 -7.25 8.58
CA ALA A 272 4.22 -8.34 9.52
C ALA A 272 2.94 -8.81 10.24
N GLY A 273 2.17 -7.88 10.80
CA GLY A 273 0.90 -8.25 11.46
C GLY A 273 -0.14 -8.79 10.48
N MET A 274 -0.23 -8.26 9.25
CA MET A 274 -1.10 -8.85 8.22
C MET A 274 -0.69 -10.29 7.84
N TYR A 275 0.61 -10.59 7.85
CA TYR A 275 1.10 -11.94 7.61
C TYR A 275 0.70 -12.90 8.73
N GLN A 276 0.79 -12.47 9.99
CA GLN A 276 0.37 -13.28 11.14
C GLN A 276 -1.14 -13.57 11.16
N VAL A 277 -1.97 -12.59 10.74
CA VAL A 277 -3.41 -12.80 10.56
C VAL A 277 -3.66 -13.87 9.50
N TYR A 278 -2.89 -13.82 8.42
CA TYR A 278 -3.01 -14.78 7.34
C TYR A 278 -2.48 -16.18 7.71
N SER A 279 -1.41 -16.30 8.48
CA SER A 279 -0.87 -17.58 8.96
C SER A 279 -1.67 -18.20 10.11
N GLY A 280 -2.72 -17.53 10.58
CA GLY A 280 -3.59 -18.03 11.66
C GLY A 280 -2.98 -17.92 13.06
N THR A 281 -1.92 -17.12 13.23
CA THR A 281 -1.22 -16.93 14.50
C THR A 281 -1.58 -15.61 15.19
N SER A 282 -2.39 -14.75 14.57
CA SER A 282 -2.83 -13.48 15.16
C SER A 282 -3.91 -13.63 16.22
N ASN A 283 -3.84 -12.81 17.27
CA ASN A 283 -4.95 -12.57 18.19
C ASN A 283 -5.59 -11.20 17.88
N TRP A 284 -6.93 -11.13 17.87
CA TRP A 284 -7.70 -9.89 17.61
C TRP A 284 -7.36 -8.74 18.59
N LYS A 285 -6.72 -9.03 19.72
CA LYS A 285 -6.22 -8.03 20.70
C LYS A 285 -5.11 -7.11 20.18
N TYR A 286 -4.49 -7.40 19.02
CA TYR A 286 -3.32 -6.67 18.51
C TYR A 286 -3.63 -5.56 17.48
N LEU A 287 -4.89 -5.12 17.37
CA LEU A 287 -5.31 -4.09 16.41
C LEU A 287 -4.47 -2.80 16.50
N PHE A 288 -4.08 -2.40 17.72
CA PHE A 288 -3.32 -1.17 17.99
C PHE A 288 -1.80 -1.32 17.85
N SER A 289 -1.29 -2.54 17.66
CA SER A 289 0.13 -2.85 17.39
C SER A 289 0.36 -3.31 15.96
N TYR A 290 -0.51 -2.87 15.04
CA TYR A 290 -0.50 -3.27 13.62
C TYR A 290 -0.85 -4.74 13.36
N PHE A 291 -1.68 -5.35 14.21
CA PHE A 291 -2.09 -6.75 14.17
C PHE A 291 -0.98 -7.76 14.52
N ASP A 292 0.12 -7.27 15.11
CA ASP A 292 1.30 -8.05 15.52
C ASP A 292 1.51 -7.96 17.04
N ASN A 293 2.23 -8.91 17.64
CA ASN A 293 2.68 -8.81 19.03
C ASN A 293 3.48 -7.49 19.21
N PRO A 294 3.20 -6.66 20.24
CA PRO A 294 3.93 -5.42 20.49
C PRO A 294 5.46 -5.57 20.48
N ASP A 295 5.98 -6.67 21.00
CA ASP A 295 7.42 -6.95 21.06
C ASP A 295 8.03 -7.17 19.66
N ASP A 296 7.31 -7.87 18.79
CA ASP A 296 7.71 -8.11 17.40
C ASP A 296 7.68 -6.81 16.60
N SER A 297 6.62 -6.02 16.81
CA SER A 297 6.45 -4.69 16.25
C SER A 297 7.58 -3.72 16.66
N ASN A 298 8.06 -3.83 17.90
CA ASN A 298 9.19 -3.06 18.42
C ASN A 298 10.52 -3.54 17.83
N ALA A 299 10.75 -4.85 17.74
CA ALA A 299 11.95 -5.40 17.12
C ALA A 299 12.10 -4.95 15.65
N ILE A 300 11.00 -4.94 14.88
CA ILE A 300 10.97 -4.40 13.52
C ILE A 300 11.35 -2.91 13.50
N ALA A 301 10.84 -2.13 14.45
CA ALA A 301 11.13 -0.70 14.55
C ALA A 301 12.60 -0.43 14.93
N ASP A 302 13.17 -1.24 15.83
CA ASP A 302 14.58 -1.20 16.22
C ASP A 302 15.46 -1.46 14.99
N GLY A 303 15.21 -2.55 14.25
CA GLY A 303 15.97 -2.88 13.04
C GLY A 303 15.86 -1.82 11.95
N TRP A 304 14.68 -1.23 11.78
CA TRP A 304 14.51 -0.11 10.87
C TRP A 304 15.34 1.11 11.30
N THR A 305 15.36 1.42 12.60
CA THR A 305 16.08 2.55 13.18
C THR A 305 17.59 2.36 13.06
N ASP A 306 18.10 1.17 13.38
CA ASP A 306 19.52 0.84 13.30
C ASP A 306 20.09 0.99 11.89
N TYR A 307 19.33 0.60 10.87
CA TYR A 307 19.72 0.83 9.48
C TYR A 307 19.92 2.33 9.17
N HIS A 308 19.00 3.18 9.63
CA HIS A 308 19.01 4.63 9.39
C HIS A 308 20.05 5.36 10.23
N ASN A 309 20.32 4.87 11.45
CA ASN A 309 21.42 5.36 12.30
C ASN A 309 22.79 4.95 11.79
N GLY A 310 22.86 4.13 10.73
CA GLY A 310 24.11 3.72 10.12
C GLY A 310 24.80 2.58 10.85
N TYR A 311 24.12 1.87 11.75
CA TYR A 311 24.64 0.67 12.39
C TYR A 311 25.06 -0.35 11.31
N ARG A 312 26.15 -1.08 11.54
CA ARG A 312 26.69 -2.09 10.63
C ARG A 312 27.01 -3.35 11.43
N PHE A 313 26.62 -4.48 10.85
CA PHE A 313 26.88 -5.82 11.37
C PHE A 313 28.11 -6.40 10.70
#